data_AF-A0AAV3RB92-F1
#
_entry.id   AF-A0AAV3RB92-F1
#
_cell.length_a   1.000
_cell.length_b   1.000
_cell.length_c   1.000
_cell.angle_alpha   90.00
_cell.angle_beta   90.00
_cell.angle_gamma   90.00
#
_symmetry.space_group_name_H-M   'P 1'
#
loop_
_entity.id
_entity.type
_entity.pdbx_description
1 polymer ?
#
loop_
_entity_poly.entity_id
_entity_poly.type
_entity_poly.pdbx_seq_one_letter_code
_entity_poly.pdbx_strand_id
1 'polypeptide(L)'
;MLEIIRSKIMGRINTRRLAMSKKSEPLCVKIKTILDKNIDESVGMTYIWNGMNGFEVKGNGDKYSVDNGKCHCSCGAWQLSGIPCAHAIVCLRFLGKTIVDCVPECYKKSTFLQTYTHMLNSMCGMHQWNNDDGMALQPSVHVKLAGRPKKEQTGHNQRSCPNKKQGQGHEVVKVKSYKKKAPEPVEAEPAEPAEAEHVALVSLLCGLKSIFVSLLWFFWV
;
A
#
# COMPACT_ATOMS: atom_id res chain seq x y z
N MET A 1 -12.86 16.62 23.48
CA MET A 1 -12.29 15.26 23.28
C MET A 1 -12.27 14.86 21.80
N LEU A 2 -13.37 14.99 21.05
CA LEU A 2 -13.46 14.60 19.62
C LEU A 2 -12.52 15.39 18.69
N GLU A 3 -12.30 16.69 18.96
CA GLU A 3 -11.42 17.54 18.14
C GLU A 3 -9.96 17.07 18.12
N ILE A 4 -9.47 16.54 19.24
CA ILE A 4 -8.12 15.97 19.35
C ILE A 4 -8.03 14.70 18.51
N ILE A 5 -9.06 13.87 18.51
CA ILE A 5 -9.12 12.63 17.73
C ILE A 5 -9.12 12.97 16.23
N ARG A 6 -9.99 13.90 15.81
CA ARG A 6 -10.04 14.40 14.42
C ARG A 6 -8.67 14.91 13.96
N SER A 7 -8.05 15.80 14.74
CA SER A 7 -6.74 16.38 14.43
C SER A 7 -5.65 15.32 14.30
N LYS A 8 -5.64 14.32 15.20
CA LYS A 8 -4.69 13.20 15.14
C LYS A 8 -4.89 12.33 13.90
N ILE A 9 -6.13 12.01 13.54
CA ILE A 9 -6.44 11.20 12.36
C ILE A 9 -6.07 11.95 11.08
N MET A 10 -6.46 13.23 10.97
CA MET A 10 -6.10 14.10 9.85
C MET A 10 -4.58 14.15 9.64
N GLY A 11 -3.81 14.40 10.71
CA GLY A 11 -2.35 14.40 10.64
C GLY A 11 -1.79 13.05 10.18
N ARG A 12 -2.29 11.94 10.75
CA ARG A 12 -1.84 10.58 10.41
C ARG A 12 -2.12 10.20 8.96
N ILE A 13 -3.30 10.55 8.43
CA ILE A 13 -3.68 10.33 7.03
C ILE A 13 -2.71 11.08 6.11
N ASN A 14 -2.50 12.36 6.38
CA ASN A 14 -1.61 13.19 5.56
C ASN A 14 -0.17 12.67 5.58
N THR A 15 0.39 12.39 6.76
CA THR A 15 1.75 11.84 6.89
C THR A 15 1.92 10.54 6.12
N ARG A 16 0.93 9.62 6.20
CA ARG A 16 0.98 8.34 5.48
C ARG A 16 0.91 8.51 3.96
N ARG A 17 0.01 9.38 3.49
CA ARG A 17 -0.12 9.67 2.06
C ARG A 17 1.18 10.28 1.52
N LEU A 18 1.70 11.33 2.14
CA LEU A 18 2.94 11.99 1.71
C LEU A 18 4.14 11.04 1.73
N ALA A 19 4.24 10.20 2.77
CA ALA A 19 5.31 9.20 2.87
C ALA A 19 5.26 8.20 1.70
N MET A 20 4.08 7.73 1.31
CA MET A 20 3.92 6.80 0.20
C MET A 20 4.00 7.46 -1.17
N SER A 21 3.50 8.69 -1.34
CA SER A 21 3.61 9.43 -2.61
C SER A 21 5.07 9.62 -3.03
N LYS A 22 5.98 9.87 -2.08
CA LYS A 22 7.41 10.04 -2.32
C LYS A 22 8.14 8.76 -2.77
N LYS A 23 7.57 7.57 -2.57
CA LYS A 23 8.22 6.31 -2.94
C LYS A 23 7.96 6.03 -4.42
N SER A 24 8.99 5.69 -5.19
CA SER A 24 8.85 5.38 -6.63
C SER A 24 8.24 4.00 -6.88
N GLU A 25 8.37 3.09 -5.92
CA GLU A 25 8.03 1.67 -6.09
C GLU A 25 6.52 1.41 -6.17
N PRO A 26 6.11 0.36 -6.91
CA PRO A 26 4.70 0.02 -7.10
C PRO A 26 4.07 -0.67 -5.88
N LEU A 27 4.86 -1.16 -4.92
CA LEU A 27 4.39 -1.87 -3.74
C LEU A 27 4.54 -1.04 -2.47
N CYS A 28 3.73 -1.36 -1.45
CA CYS A 28 3.90 -0.80 -0.12
C CYS A 28 5.25 -1.23 0.50
N VAL A 29 5.92 -0.31 1.20
CA VAL A 29 7.29 -0.50 1.74
C VAL A 29 7.45 -1.82 2.50
N LYS A 30 6.53 -2.14 3.42
CA LYS A 30 6.61 -3.38 4.22
C LYS A 30 6.51 -4.64 3.37
N ILE A 31 5.63 -4.62 2.38
CA ILE A 31 5.37 -5.77 1.52
C ILE A 31 6.56 -5.99 0.60
N LYS A 32 7.13 -4.91 0.06
CA LYS A 32 8.37 -4.99 -0.69
C LYS A 32 9.49 -5.62 0.14
N THR A 33 9.71 -5.17 1.38
CA THR A 33 10.75 -5.76 2.25
C THR A 33 10.54 -7.26 2.50
N ILE A 34 9.30 -7.72 2.60
CA ILE A 34 9.00 -9.16 2.73
C ILE A 34 9.30 -9.88 1.41
N LEU A 35 8.91 -9.29 0.29
CA LEU A 35 9.11 -9.88 -1.03
C LEU A 35 10.59 -10.00 -1.38
N ASP A 36 11.38 -8.96 -1.10
CA ASP A 36 12.84 -8.94 -1.33
C ASP A 36 13.53 -10.04 -0.50
N LYS A 37 13.11 -10.24 0.76
CA LYS A 37 13.60 -11.36 1.59
C LYS A 37 13.26 -12.71 0.99
N ASN A 38 12.02 -12.91 0.55
CA ASN A 38 11.62 -14.16 -0.08
C ASN A 38 12.37 -14.38 -1.41
N ILE A 39 12.71 -13.31 -2.12
CA ILE A 39 13.55 -13.31 -3.33
C ILE A 39 14.96 -13.79 -2.98
N ASP A 40 15.55 -13.28 -1.90
CA ASP A 40 16.89 -13.69 -1.45
C ASP A 40 16.90 -15.15 -0.98
N GLU A 41 15.89 -15.57 -0.20
CA GLU A 41 15.72 -16.95 0.25
C GLU A 41 15.47 -17.93 -0.90
N SER A 42 14.96 -17.44 -2.04
CA SER A 42 14.72 -18.28 -3.22
C SER A 42 15.99 -18.66 -3.98
N VAL A 43 17.11 -17.99 -3.69
CA VAL A 43 18.39 -18.26 -4.35
C VAL A 43 18.93 -19.62 -3.89
N GLY A 44 19.40 -20.43 -4.84
CA GLY A 44 19.98 -21.75 -4.57
C GLY A 44 18.98 -22.89 -4.42
N MET A 45 17.67 -22.62 -4.54
CA MET A 45 16.65 -23.66 -4.59
C MET A 45 16.55 -24.31 -5.97
N THR A 46 16.18 -25.59 -6.01
CA THR A 46 15.96 -26.34 -7.25
C THR A 46 14.48 -26.71 -7.40
N TYR A 47 14.01 -26.91 -8.63
CA TYR A 47 12.62 -27.24 -8.89
C TYR A 47 12.48 -28.36 -9.93
N ILE A 48 11.37 -29.08 -9.86
CA ILE A 48 10.91 -30.04 -10.86
C ILE A 48 9.51 -29.62 -11.27
N TRP A 49 9.27 -29.44 -12.56
CA TRP A 49 7.99 -29.01 -13.11
C TRP A 49 7.21 -30.19 -13.69
N ASN A 50 5.90 -30.25 -13.44
CA ASN A 50 5.03 -31.32 -13.94
C ASN A 50 4.47 -31.10 -15.35
N GLY A 51 4.88 -30.02 -16.04
CA GLY A 51 4.40 -29.66 -17.38
C GLY A 51 3.08 -28.87 -17.41
N MET A 52 2.48 -28.60 -16.24
CA MET A 52 1.26 -27.80 -16.11
C MET A 52 1.41 -26.76 -15.00
N ASN A 53 0.61 -26.82 -13.93
CA ASN A 53 0.60 -25.82 -12.86
C ASN A 53 1.39 -26.24 -11.61
N GLY A 54 1.86 -27.50 -11.55
CA GLY A 54 2.45 -28.09 -10.36
C GLY A 54 3.96 -28.13 -10.40
N PHE A 55 4.58 -27.81 -9.27
CA PHE A 55 6.02 -27.79 -9.08
C PHE A 55 6.39 -28.47 -7.77
N GLU A 56 7.47 -29.25 -7.80
CA GLU A 56 8.17 -29.72 -6.60
C GLU A 56 9.43 -28.88 -6.44
N VAL A 57 9.49 -28.05 -5.40
CA VAL A 57 10.65 -27.21 -5.10
C VAL A 57 11.42 -27.84 -3.94
N LYS A 58 12.73 -27.98 -4.10
CA LYS A 58 13.64 -28.47 -3.07
C LYS A 58 14.52 -27.34 -2.58
N GLY A 59 14.49 -27.10 -1.28
CA GLY A 59 15.23 -26.03 -0.61
C GLY A 59 15.32 -26.27 0.89
N ASN A 60 16.41 -25.83 1.50
CA ASN A 60 16.64 -25.92 2.96
C ASN A 60 16.51 -27.34 3.55
N GLY A 61 16.81 -28.38 2.77
CA GLY A 61 16.73 -29.77 3.18
C GLY A 61 15.34 -30.42 3.04
N ASP A 62 14.32 -29.64 2.71
CA ASP A 62 12.94 -30.10 2.56
C ASP A 62 12.44 -30.00 1.11
N LYS A 63 11.26 -30.56 0.88
CA LYS A 63 10.55 -30.52 -0.41
C LYS A 63 9.16 -29.93 -0.24
N TYR A 64 8.80 -29.02 -1.13
CA TYR A 64 7.52 -28.32 -1.11
C TYR A 64 6.81 -28.44 -2.45
N SER A 65 5.50 -28.69 -2.39
CA SER A 65 4.64 -28.68 -3.56
C SER A 65 4.07 -27.27 -3.76
N VAL A 66 4.17 -26.74 -4.97
CA VAL A 66 3.62 -25.44 -5.36
C VAL A 66 2.66 -25.63 -6.52
N ASP A 67 1.46 -25.07 -6.41
CA ASP A 67 0.47 -24.98 -7.48
C ASP A 67 0.30 -23.50 -7.83
N ASN A 68 0.84 -23.10 -8.99
CA ASN A 68 0.78 -21.73 -9.49
C ASN A 68 -0.63 -21.32 -9.95
N GLY A 69 -1.48 -22.28 -10.37
CA GLY A 69 -2.85 -21.97 -10.82
C GLY A 69 -3.76 -21.54 -9.67
N LYS A 70 -3.50 -22.07 -8.47
CA LYS A 70 -4.27 -21.76 -7.26
C LYS A 70 -3.54 -20.80 -6.30
N CYS A 71 -2.37 -20.29 -6.69
CA CYS A 71 -1.48 -19.51 -5.80
C CYS A 71 -1.25 -20.22 -4.45
N HIS A 72 -0.93 -21.51 -4.51
CA HIS A 72 -0.86 -22.39 -3.35
C HIS A 72 0.56 -22.95 -3.19
N CYS A 73 1.08 -22.97 -1.97
CA CYS A 73 2.34 -23.64 -1.63
C CYS A 73 2.17 -24.46 -0.35
N SER A 74 2.72 -25.67 -0.29
CA SER A 74 2.61 -26.53 0.90
C SER A 74 3.22 -25.92 2.18
N CYS A 75 4.05 -24.87 2.08
CA CYS A 75 4.51 -24.11 3.26
C CYS A 75 3.43 -23.20 3.89
N GLY A 76 2.28 -23.01 3.24
CA GLY A 76 1.15 -22.22 3.75
C GLY A 76 1.32 -20.69 3.68
N ALA A 77 2.55 -20.19 3.53
CA ALA A 77 2.83 -18.76 3.58
C ALA A 77 2.13 -17.96 2.46
N TRP A 78 2.00 -18.55 1.27
CA TRP A 78 1.36 -17.88 0.13
C TRP A 78 -0.15 -17.72 0.34
N GLN A 79 -0.81 -18.73 0.91
CA GLN A 79 -2.25 -18.73 1.14
C GLN A 79 -2.63 -17.79 2.29
N LEU A 80 -1.78 -17.71 3.32
CA LEU A 80 -2.03 -16.85 4.47
C LEU A 80 -1.86 -15.36 4.16
N SER A 81 -0.84 -15.02 3.36
CA SER A 81 -0.48 -13.64 3.09
C SER A 81 -0.93 -13.13 1.72
N GLY A 82 -1.19 -14.02 0.76
CA GLY A 82 -1.32 -13.70 -0.65
C GLY A 82 0.02 -13.32 -1.32
N ILE A 83 1.11 -13.21 -0.57
CA ILE A 83 2.43 -12.83 -1.09
C ILE A 83 3.19 -14.10 -1.48
N PRO A 84 3.80 -14.16 -2.68
CA PRO A 84 4.62 -15.31 -3.08
C PRO A 84 5.72 -15.60 -2.05
N CYS A 85 5.76 -16.84 -1.56
CA CYS A 85 6.85 -17.33 -0.70
C CYS A 85 8.10 -17.64 -1.55
N ALA A 86 9.23 -17.92 -0.89
CA ALA A 86 10.47 -18.26 -1.58
C ALA A 86 10.30 -19.42 -2.59
N HIS A 87 9.55 -20.47 -2.23
CA HIS A 87 9.26 -21.60 -3.13
C HIS A 87 8.43 -21.18 -4.35
N ALA A 88 7.42 -20.35 -4.13
CA ALA A 88 6.58 -19.80 -5.19
C ALA A 88 7.40 -18.94 -6.17
N ILE A 89 8.32 -18.13 -5.65
CA ILE A 89 9.18 -17.26 -6.46
C ILE A 89 10.05 -18.05 -7.43
N VAL A 90 10.58 -19.20 -7.01
CA VAL A 90 11.32 -20.11 -7.91
C VAL A 90 10.46 -20.51 -9.10
N CYS A 91 9.21 -20.91 -8.83
CA CYS A 91 8.26 -21.33 -9.86
C CYS A 91 7.88 -20.15 -10.78
N LEU A 92 7.63 -18.97 -10.21
CA LEU A 92 7.27 -17.76 -10.95
C LEU A 92 8.41 -17.30 -11.87
N ARG A 93 9.67 -17.39 -11.41
CA ARG A 93 10.85 -17.10 -12.21
C ARG A 93 10.99 -18.05 -13.39
N PHE A 94 10.77 -19.34 -13.18
CA PHE A 94 10.78 -20.33 -14.26
C PHE A 94 9.70 -20.02 -15.32
N LEU A 95 8.50 -19.64 -14.88
CA LEU A 95 7.39 -19.27 -15.77
C LEU A 95 7.58 -17.91 -16.46
N GLY A 96 8.67 -17.18 -16.18
CA GLY A 96 8.90 -15.84 -16.73
C GLY A 96 7.89 -14.79 -16.25
N LYS A 97 7.18 -15.05 -15.15
CA LYS A 97 6.19 -14.11 -14.60
C LYS A 97 6.86 -13.04 -13.75
N THR A 98 6.39 -11.81 -13.88
CA THR A 98 6.76 -10.73 -12.98
C THR A 98 6.22 -11.03 -11.57
N ILE A 99 7.11 -11.12 -10.59
CA ILE A 99 6.75 -11.45 -9.20
C ILE A 99 5.84 -10.36 -8.60
N VAL A 100 6.09 -9.09 -8.94
CA VAL A 100 5.32 -7.93 -8.47
C VAL A 100 3.85 -8.02 -8.88
N ASP A 101 3.56 -8.56 -10.07
CA ASP A 101 2.19 -8.69 -10.59
C ASP A 101 1.42 -9.83 -9.92
N CYS A 102 2.14 -10.78 -9.31
CA CYS A 102 1.54 -11.87 -8.55
C CYS A 102 1.13 -11.45 -7.13
N VAL A 103 1.50 -10.23 -6.70
CA VAL A 103 1.09 -9.67 -5.42
C VAL A 103 -0.33 -9.09 -5.52
N PRO A 104 -1.22 -9.36 -4.56
CA PRO A 104 -2.58 -8.82 -4.56
C PRO A 104 -2.64 -7.29 -4.67
N GLU A 105 -3.67 -6.80 -5.34
CA GLU A 105 -3.90 -5.36 -5.57
C GLU A 105 -3.94 -4.55 -4.27
N CYS A 106 -4.47 -5.12 -3.18
CA CYS A 106 -4.56 -4.45 -1.87
C CYS A 106 -3.21 -4.03 -1.27
N TYR A 107 -2.08 -4.58 -1.76
CA TYR A 107 -0.73 -4.22 -1.35
C TYR A 107 -0.03 -3.23 -2.29
N LYS A 108 -0.64 -2.90 -3.42
CA LYS A 108 -0.08 -1.96 -4.37
C LYS A 108 -0.19 -0.52 -3.86
N LYS A 109 0.76 0.30 -4.29
CA LYS A 109 0.81 1.73 -3.98
C LYS A 109 -0.43 2.46 -4.50
N SER A 110 -0.94 2.07 -5.67
CA SER A 110 -2.19 2.58 -6.26
C SER A 110 -3.34 2.53 -5.27
N THR A 111 -3.67 1.33 -4.78
CA THR A 111 -4.77 1.10 -3.84
C THR A 111 -4.51 1.74 -2.48
N PHE A 112 -3.26 1.74 -2.02
CA PHE A 112 -2.89 2.47 -0.82
C PHE A 112 -3.22 3.96 -0.95
N LEU A 113 -2.77 4.62 -2.03
CA LEU A 113 -3.03 6.04 -2.24
C LEU A 113 -4.53 6.32 -2.40
N GLN A 114 -5.25 5.46 -3.13
CA GLN A 114 -6.71 5.53 -3.26
C GLN A 114 -7.41 5.49 -1.89
N THR A 115 -6.96 4.62 -0.99
CA THR A 115 -7.52 4.50 0.37
C THR A 115 -7.36 5.80 1.17
N TYR A 116 -6.28 6.55 0.94
CA TYR A 116 -6.01 7.85 1.60
C TYR A 116 -6.31 9.06 0.69
N THR A 117 -7.12 8.87 -0.37
CA THR A 117 -7.54 9.97 -1.25
C THR A 117 -8.42 10.96 -0.50
N HIS A 118 -9.36 10.45 0.29
CA HIS A 118 -10.32 11.26 1.04
C HIS A 118 -9.69 11.84 2.29
N MET A 119 -9.53 13.16 2.30
CA MET A 119 -9.03 13.92 3.44
C MET A 119 -10.17 14.33 4.36
N LEU A 120 -9.90 14.38 5.65
CA LEU A 120 -10.79 15.05 6.58
C LEU A 120 -10.66 16.55 6.39
N ASN A 121 -11.77 17.27 6.35
CA ASN A 121 -11.76 18.73 6.29
C ASN A 121 -11.38 19.34 7.64
N SER A 122 -10.80 20.55 7.59
CA SER A 122 -10.66 21.38 8.78
C SER A 122 -12.02 21.78 9.30
N MET A 123 -12.17 21.81 10.62
CA MET A 123 -13.36 22.33 11.28
C MET A 123 -13.00 23.66 11.93
N CYS A 124 -13.96 24.58 11.93
CA CYS A 124 -13.86 25.82 12.66
C CYS A 124 -13.72 25.56 14.17
N GLY A 125 -13.24 26.55 14.92
CA GLY A 125 -13.13 26.43 16.37
C GLY A 125 -14.52 26.33 17.02
N MET A 126 -14.60 25.70 18.18
CA MET A 126 -15.88 25.47 18.89
C MET A 126 -16.68 26.76 19.15
N HIS A 127 -16.01 27.90 19.26
CA HIS A 127 -16.64 29.23 19.42
C HIS A 127 -17.35 29.75 18.16
N GLN A 128 -17.10 29.15 16.99
CA GLN A 128 -17.69 29.51 15.71
C GLN A 128 -18.77 28.52 15.27
N TRP A 129 -19.04 27.51 16.09
CA TRP A 129 -20.09 26.53 15.79
C TRP A 129 -21.44 27.18 16.07
N ASN A 130 -22.40 26.99 15.17
CA ASN A 130 -23.77 27.41 15.42
C ASN A 130 -24.29 26.67 16.66
N ASN A 131 -24.92 27.40 17.57
CA ASN A 131 -25.68 26.79 18.65
C ASN A 131 -26.99 26.33 18.03
N ASP A 132 -26.95 25.16 17.41
CA ASP A 132 -28.16 24.54 16.91
C ASP A 132 -28.92 23.95 18.11
N ASP A 133 -30.22 24.24 18.24
CA ASP A 133 -31.15 23.63 19.22
C ASP A 133 -31.43 22.14 18.88
N GLY A 134 -30.50 21.48 18.21
CA GLY A 134 -30.63 20.11 17.72
C GLY A 134 -30.85 19.13 18.86
N MET A 135 -31.65 18.09 18.59
CA MET A 135 -31.93 17.01 19.54
C MET A 135 -30.64 16.56 20.24
N ALA A 136 -30.62 16.65 21.57
CA ALA A 136 -29.55 16.11 22.38
C ALA A 136 -29.33 14.63 22.01
N LEU A 137 -28.14 14.32 21.49
CA LEU A 137 -27.75 12.94 21.17
C LEU A 137 -27.84 12.12 22.46
N GLN A 138 -28.85 11.25 22.54
CA GLN A 138 -28.97 10.32 23.64
C GLN A 138 -27.75 9.39 23.61
N PRO A 139 -27.04 9.20 24.75
CA PRO A 139 -25.97 8.22 24.81
C PRO A 139 -26.51 6.87 24.32
N SER A 140 -25.75 6.17 23.48
CA SER A 140 -26.12 4.81 23.10
C SER A 140 -26.31 3.99 24.39
N VAL A 141 -27.44 3.28 24.50
CA VAL A 141 -27.72 2.42 25.65
C VAL A 141 -26.54 1.48 25.86
N HIS A 142 -25.88 1.58 27.01
CA HIS A 142 -24.71 0.76 27.31
C HIS A 142 -25.16 -0.67 27.59
N VAL A 143 -25.14 -1.53 26.58
CA VAL A 143 -25.44 -2.95 26.74
C VAL A 143 -24.20 -3.63 27.30
N LYS A 144 -24.30 -4.21 28.51
CA LYS A 144 -23.29 -5.13 29.02
C LYS A 144 -23.30 -6.38 28.14
N LEU A 145 -22.35 -6.47 27.21
CA LEU A 145 -22.10 -7.70 26.47
C LEU A 145 -21.73 -8.80 27.47
N ALA A 146 -22.24 -10.02 27.24
CA ALA A 146 -21.86 -11.18 28.04
C ALA A 146 -20.32 -11.25 28.07
N GLY A 147 -19.76 -11.22 29.29
CA GLY A 147 -18.32 -11.27 29.47
C GLY A 147 -17.76 -12.53 28.82
N ARG A 148 -16.50 -12.45 28.36
CA ARG A 148 -15.78 -13.62 27.85
C ARG A 148 -15.92 -14.76 28.90
N PRO A 149 -16.45 -15.94 28.53
CA PRO A 149 -16.61 -17.03 29.49
C PRO A 149 -15.26 -17.32 30.15
N LYS A 150 -15.28 -17.45 31.47
CA LYS A 150 -14.07 -17.72 32.26
C LYS A 150 -13.50 -19.04 31.75
N LYS A 151 -12.30 -18.99 31.16
CA LYS A 151 -11.56 -20.20 30.80
C LYS A 151 -11.27 -20.94 32.11
N GLU A 152 -11.82 -22.14 32.27
CA GLU A 152 -11.41 -23.01 33.36
C GLU A 152 -9.92 -23.26 33.22
N GLN A 153 -9.17 -22.81 34.23
CA GLN A 153 -7.75 -23.11 34.34
C GLN A 153 -7.65 -24.52 34.90
N THR A 154 -7.59 -25.54 34.03
CA THR A 154 -7.07 -26.84 34.42
C THR A 154 -5.61 -26.63 34.81
N GLY A 155 -5.29 -26.86 36.08
CA GLY A 155 -3.99 -26.57 36.66
C GLY A 155 -2.87 -27.33 35.96
N HIS A 156 -1.98 -26.60 35.28
CA HIS A 156 -0.61 -27.07 35.09
C HIS A 156 0.38 -25.89 35.18
N ASN A 157 1.12 -25.93 36.28
CA ASN A 157 2.41 -25.31 36.58
C ASN A 157 2.61 -23.81 36.36
N GLN A 158 2.75 -23.15 37.52
CA GLN A 158 3.28 -21.81 37.72
C GLN A 158 4.67 -21.68 37.07
N ARG A 159 4.77 -20.85 36.04
CA ARG A 159 6.00 -20.12 35.73
C ARG A 159 5.74 -18.65 36.03
N SER A 160 6.24 -18.20 37.17
CA SER A 160 6.20 -16.80 37.60
C SER A 160 6.96 -15.91 36.60
N CYS A 161 6.26 -14.93 36.00
CA CYS A 161 6.94 -13.81 35.33
C CYS A 161 7.27 -12.73 36.37
N PRO A 162 8.49 -12.15 36.37
CA PRO A 162 8.88 -11.13 37.35
C PRO A 162 8.11 -9.80 37.20
N ASN A 163 7.89 -9.17 38.35
CA ASN A 163 7.15 -7.93 38.62
C ASN A 163 7.41 -6.76 37.64
N LYS A 164 6.34 -6.17 37.11
CA LYS A 164 6.33 -4.81 36.56
C LYS A 164 6.33 -3.80 37.72
N LYS A 165 7.38 -2.97 37.82
CA LYS A 165 7.36 -1.78 38.71
C LYS A 165 6.49 -0.69 38.09
N GLN A 166 5.61 -0.13 38.92
CA GLN A 166 4.74 1.01 38.61
C GLN A 166 5.51 2.33 38.71
N GLY A 167 5.24 3.23 37.75
CA GLY A 167 5.04 4.67 37.97
C GLY A 167 6.26 5.57 38.13
N GLN A 168 6.52 6.42 37.12
CA GLN A 168 6.98 7.80 37.33
C GLN A 168 6.22 8.72 36.35
N GLY A 169 5.64 9.79 36.90
CA GLY A 169 4.79 10.74 36.19
C GLY A 169 5.56 11.49 35.10
N HIS A 170 4.87 11.76 33.99
CA HIS A 170 5.41 12.61 32.95
C HIS A 170 5.27 14.07 33.39
N GLU A 171 6.40 14.71 33.63
CA GLU A 171 6.52 16.16 33.77
C GLU A 171 6.05 16.83 32.47
N VAL A 172 5.21 17.86 32.62
CA VAL A 172 4.71 18.66 31.49
C VAL A 172 5.87 19.49 30.96
N VAL A 173 6.53 18.99 29.90
CA VAL A 173 7.47 19.80 29.13
C VAL A 173 6.67 20.87 28.37
N LYS A 174 6.77 22.13 28.82
CA LYS A 174 6.31 23.31 28.07
C LYS A 174 6.94 23.27 26.67
N VAL A 175 6.11 23.12 25.65
CA VAL A 175 6.53 23.23 24.25
C VAL A 175 6.89 24.69 23.99
N LYS A 176 8.18 24.97 23.78
CA LYS A 176 8.65 26.27 23.25
C LYS A 176 7.97 26.50 21.89
N SER A 177 7.35 27.67 21.72
CA SER A 177 6.70 28.05 20.47
C SER A 177 7.74 28.10 19.34
N TYR A 178 7.73 27.11 18.45
CA TYR A 178 8.42 27.24 17.17
C TYR A 178 7.53 28.10 16.26
N LYS A 179 7.96 29.34 16.03
CA LYS A 179 7.50 30.12 14.87
C LYS A 179 7.88 29.33 13.63
N LYS A 180 6.95 28.55 13.07
CA LYS A 180 7.13 28.05 11.71
C LYS A 180 7.05 29.28 10.80
N LYS A 181 8.18 29.65 10.18
CA LYS A 181 8.17 30.54 9.03
C LYS A 181 7.19 29.92 8.02
N ALA A 182 6.20 30.68 7.59
CA ALA A 182 5.29 30.24 6.54
C ALA A 182 6.14 29.80 5.34
N PRO A 183 5.81 28.68 4.67
CA PRO A 183 6.41 28.42 3.36
C PRO A 183 6.12 29.64 2.49
N GLU A 184 7.17 30.21 1.91
CA GLU A 184 7.02 31.28 0.92
C GLU A 184 6.08 30.77 -0.19
N PRO A 185 5.20 31.63 -0.72
CA PRO A 185 4.31 31.24 -1.80
C PRO A 185 5.19 30.73 -2.94
N VAL A 186 5.10 29.44 -3.23
CA VAL A 186 5.66 28.91 -4.46
C VAL A 186 4.75 29.47 -5.53
N GLU A 187 5.21 30.53 -6.20
CA GLU A 187 4.59 31.02 -7.42
C GLU A 187 4.41 29.82 -8.35
N ALA A 188 3.19 29.62 -8.81
CA ALA A 188 2.88 28.54 -9.74
C ALA A 188 3.73 28.75 -10.98
N GLU A 189 4.67 27.83 -11.20
CA GLU A 189 5.44 27.74 -12.43
C GLU A 189 4.42 27.63 -13.59
N PRO A 190 4.45 28.54 -14.58
CA PRO A 190 3.51 28.48 -15.69
C PRO A 190 3.76 27.18 -16.46
N ALA A 191 2.67 26.46 -16.76
CA ALA A 191 2.71 25.25 -17.55
C ALA A 191 3.41 25.51 -18.90
N GLU A 192 4.56 24.86 -19.12
CA GLU A 192 5.20 24.84 -20.43
C GLU A 192 4.28 24.14 -21.46
N PRO A 193 4.03 24.75 -22.63
CA PRO A 193 3.13 24.20 -23.64
C PRO A 193 3.85 23.15 -24.51
N ALA A 194 4.06 21.95 -23.99
CA ALA A 194 4.75 20.86 -24.70
C ALA A 194 3.85 19.96 -25.58
N GLU A 195 2.58 20.30 -25.82
CA GLU A 195 1.68 19.49 -26.66
C GLU A 195 1.34 20.11 -28.03
N ALA A 196 1.83 21.31 -28.35
CA ALA A 196 1.52 21.97 -29.62
C ALA A 196 2.44 21.57 -30.80
N GLU A 197 3.70 21.19 -30.54
CA GLU A 197 4.66 20.91 -31.62
C GLU A 197 4.47 19.52 -32.27
N HIS A 198 3.99 18.55 -31.49
CA HIS A 198 3.72 17.19 -32.00
C HIS A 198 2.51 17.13 -32.94
N VAL A 199 1.48 17.97 -32.72
CA VAL A 199 0.29 18.00 -33.60
C VAL A 199 0.60 18.67 -34.95
N ALA A 200 1.50 19.66 -34.97
CA ALA A 200 1.95 20.32 -36.20
C ALA A 200 2.80 19.39 -37.09
N LEU A 201 3.73 18.61 -36.50
CA LEU A 201 4.53 17.64 -37.25
C LEU A 201 3.69 16.48 -37.80
N VAL A 202 2.72 15.97 -37.03
CA VAL A 202 1.82 14.91 -37.50
C VAL A 202 0.92 15.41 -38.65
N SER A 203 0.51 16.68 -38.63
CA SER A 203 -0.29 17.29 -39.71
C SER A 203 0.52 17.54 -40.99
N LEU A 204 1.79 17.97 -40.88
CA LEU A 204 2.70 18.15 -42.02
C LEU A 204 3.09 16.80 -42.66
N LEU A 205 3.31 15.76 -41.86
CA LEU A 205 3.60 14.40 -42.36
C LEU A 205 2.38 13.73 -43.01
N CYS A 206 1.15 14.10 -42.61
CA CYS A 206 -0.07 13.64 -43.27
C CYS A 206 -0.26 14.30 -44.66
N GLY A 207 0.12 15.57 -44.81
CA GLY A 207 0.07 16.30 -46.08
C GLY A 207 1.07 15.78 -47.13
N LEU A 208 2.29 15.44 -46.73
CA LEU A 208 3.33 14.93 -47.64
C LEU A 208 3.02 13.53 -48.20
N LYS A 209 2.28 12.70 -47.46
CA LYS A 209 1.82 11.38 -47.96
C LYS A 209 0.78 11.51 -49.09
N SER A 210 -0.05 12.56 -49.09
CA SER A 210 -1.05 12.78 -50.18
C SER A 210 -0.42 13.29 -51.48
N ILE A 211 0.70 14.01 -51.40
CA ILE A 211 1.42 14.50 -52.59
C ILE A 211 2.19 13.36 -53.27
N PHE A 212 2.78 12.44 -52.50
CA PHE A 212 3.47 11.27 -53.06
C PHE A 212 2.55 10.30 -53.78
N VAL A 213 1.31 10.09 -53.29
CA VAL A 213 0.33 9.22 -53.97
C VAL A 213 -0.20 9.88 -55.26
N SER A 214 -0.30 11.21 -55.31
CA SER A 214 -0.71 11.95 -56.51
C SER A 214 0.40 12.02 -57.57
N LEU A 215 1.67 12.17 -57.18
CA LEU A 215 2.81 12.20 -58.11
C LEU A 215 3.14 10.80 -58.69
N LEU A 216 2.90 9.73 -57.92
CA LEU A 216 3.04 8.35 -58.43
C LEU A 216 1.94 7.96 -59.44
N TRP A 217 0.80 8.67 -59.47
CA TRP A 217 -0.24 8.47 -60.47
C TRP A 217 0.05 9.22 -61.78
N PHE A 218 0.80 10.33 -61.74
CA PHE A 218 1.21 11.09 -62.92
C PHE A 218 2.41 10.50 -63.68
N PHE A 219 3.18 9.58 -63.07
CA PHE A 219 4.30 8.89 -63.72
C PHE A 219 3.94 7.50 -64.26
N TRP A 220 2.69 7.06 -64.08
CA TRP A 220 2.19 5.78 -64.59
C TRP A 220 0.79 5.94 -65.23
N VAL A 221 0.66 6.95 -66.09
CA VAL A 221 -0.30 7.11 -67.20
C VAL A 221 0.48 7.77 -68.33
#